data_AF-W4PDT3-F1
#
_entry.id   AF-W4PDT3-F1
#
_cell.length_a   1.000
_cell.length_b   1.000
_cell.length_c   1.000
_cell.angle_alpha   90.00
_cell.angle_beta   90.00
_cell.angle_gamma   90.00
#
_symmetry.space_group_name_H-M   'P 1'
#
loop_
_entity.id
_entity.type
_entity.pdbx_description
1 polymer ?
#
loop_
_entity_poly.entity_id
_entity_poly.type
_entity_poly.pdbx_seq_one_letter_code
_entity_poly.pdbx_strand_id
1 'polypeptide(L)'
;MFDNLSERLERSFKILKGEGKITEINVAETLKDVRKALLDADVNYKVAKNFTDTVKEKALGQNVLTAVKPSQLMVKIVHDELTQLMGGETAEINIDARPAVILMSGLQGSGKTTFSGKLARMLKTKKNRKPLLVACDVYRPAAIEQLRVLSEQIGVPMYSEPDSKNPVEIARHAIQEQKPKDTTL
;
A
#
# COMPACT_ATOMS: atom_id res chain seq x y z
N MET A 1 -11.46 -7.39 -4.42
CA MET A 1 -10.71 -8.06 -3.33
C MET A 1 -11.13 -7.49 -1.97
N PHE A 2 -10.88 -6.20 -1.70
CA PHE A 2 -11.31 -5.53 -0.45
C PHE A 2 -12.84 -5.51 -0.24
N ASP A 3 -13.63 -5.37 -1.31
CA ASP A 3 -15.10 -5.39 -1.18
C ASP A 3 -15.62 -6.76 -0.72
N ASN A 4 -15.01 -7.85 -1.19
CA ASN A 4 -15.37 -9.22 -0.80
C ASN A 4 -15.00 -9.49 0.67
N LEU A 5 -13.83 -9.00 1.10
CA LEU A 5 -13.43 -9.07 2.51
C LEU A 5 -14.42 -8.29 3.40
N SER A 6 -14.77 -7.08 3.00
CA SER A 6 -15.71 -6.22 3.75
C SER A 6 -17.07 -6.90 3.90
N GLU A 7 -17.62 -7.44 2.82
CA GLU A 7 -18.91 -8.15 2.84
C GLU A 7 -18.87 -9.40 3.73
N ARG A 8 -17.76 -10.16 3.71
CA ARG A 8 -17.61 -11.35 4.56
C ARG A 8 -17.50 -11.00 6.04
N LEU A 9 -16.73 -9.96 6.38
CA LEU A 9 -16.63 -9.48 7.76
C LEU A 9 -18.01 -9.01 8.27
N GLU A 10 -18.76 -8.27 7.47
CA GLU A 10 -20.12 -7.86 7.82
C GLU A 10 -21.06 -9.05 8.08
N ARG A 11 -20.96 -10.12 7.27
CA ARG A 11 -21.74 -11.36 7.47
C ARG A 11 -21.36 -12.04 8.79
N SER A 12 -20.08 -12.17 9.11
CA SER A 12 -19.62 -12.75 10.38
C SER A 12 -20.12 -11.95 11.59
N PHE A 13 -20.17 -10.61 11.48
CA PHE A 13 -20.70 -9.78 12.57
C PHE A 13 -22.22 -9.84 12.76
N LYS A 14 -22.99 -10.24 11.73
CA LYS A 14 -24.44 -10.45 11.87
C LYS A 14 -24.76 -11.64 12.79
N ILE A 15 -23.91 -12.67 12.81
CA ILE A 15 -24.08 -13.85 13.68
C ILE A 15 -24.05 -13.42 15.16
N LEU A 16 -23.13 -12.52 15.53
CA LEU A 16 -23.02 -11.97 16.89
C LEU A 16 -24.17 -11.02 17.29
N LYS A 17 -24.96 -10.53 16.35
CA LYS A 17 -26.01 -9.53 16.62
C LYS A 17 -27.21 -10.13 17.38
N GLY A 18 -27.39 -11.44 17.34
CA GLY A 18 -28.45 -12.16 18.06
C GLY A 18 -28.11 -12.50 19.52
N GLU A 19 -26.86 -12.33 19.93
CA GLU A 19 -26.33 -12.78 21.22
C GLU A 19 -26.18 -11.58 22.18
N GLY A 20 -26.81 -11.66 23.36
CA GLY A 20 -26.82 -10.56 24.35
C GLY A 20 -25.51 -10.37 25.11
N LYS A 21 -24.54 -11.28 24.94
CA LYS A 21 -23.23 -11.27 25.61
C LYS A 21 -22.14 -11.82 24.68
N ILE A 22 -20.90 -11.38 24.89
CA ILE A 22 -19.72 -11.98 24.27
C ILE A 22 -19.37 -13.24 25.08
N THR A 23 -19.49 -14.42 24.48
CA THR A 23 -19.07 -15.69 25.07
C THR A 23 -17.88 -16.25 24.29
N GLU A 24 -17.11 -17.15 24.91
CA GLU A 24 -15.98 -17.78 24.23
C GLU A 24 -16.38 -18.55 22.97
N ILE A 25 -17.56 -19.19 23.00
CA ILE A 25 -18.09 -19.98 21.88
C ILE A 25 -18.38 -19.06 20.68
N ASN A 26 -19.14 -17.98 20.90
CA ASN A 26 -19.56 -17.09 19.81
C ASN A 26 -18.36 -16.33 19.20
N VAL A 27 -17.39 -15.97 20.04
CA VAL A 27 -16.14 -15.35 19.59
C VAL A 27 -15.34 -16.33 18.74
N ALA A 28 -15.21 -17.59 19.17
CA ALA A 28 -14.47 -18.60 18.43
C ALA A 28 -15.08 -18.86 17.04
N GLU A 29 -16.41 -18.97 16.94
CA GLU A 29 -17.10 -19.15 15.66
C GLU A 29 -16.90 -17.95 14.73
N THR A 30 -17.08 -16.73 15.23
CA THR A 30 -16.89 -15.50 14.44
C THR A 30 -15.45 -15.39 13.93
N LEU A 31 -14.47 -15.65 14.80
CA LEU A 31 -13.06 -15.56 14.43
C LEU A 31 -12.62 -16.60 13.42
N LYS A 32 -13.25 -17.78 13.41
CA LYS A 32 -13.01 -18.80 12.39
C LYS A 32 -13.41 -18.29 11.00
N ASP A 33 -14.56 -17.62 10.89
CA ASP A 33 -15.03 -17.04 9.63
C ASP A 33 -14.18 -15.85 9.20
N VAL A 34 -13.82 -14.97 10.14
CA VAL A 34 -12.88 -13.86 9.90
C VAL A 34 -11.54 -14.37 9.39
N ARG A 35 -10.98 -15.42 10.00
CA ARG A 35 -9.72 -16.05 9.55
C ARG A 35 -9.85 -16.57 8.13
N LYS A 36 -10.94 -17.27 7.81
CA LYS A 36 -11.20 -17.76 6.45
C LYS A 36 -11.30 -16.61 5.45
N ALA A 37 -11.99 -15.53 5.80
CA ALA A 37 -12.10 -14.35 4.94
C ALA A 37 -10.74 -13.69 4.67
N LEU A 38 -9.85 -13.63 5.67
CA LEU A 38 -8.48 -13.12 5.49
C LEU A 38 -7.65 -14.03 4.58
N LEU A 39 -7.73 -15.35 4.76
CA LEU A 39 -7.02 -16.31 3.91
C LEU A 39 -7.51 -16.28 2.46
N ASP A 40 -8.83 -16.19 2.25
CA ASP A 40 -9.44 -16.05 0.93
C ASP A 40 -9.04 -14.71 0.24
N ALA A 41 -8.56 -13.74 1.02
CA ALA A 41 -8.02 -12.47 0.56
C ALA A 41 -6.48 -12.48 0.49
N ASP A 42 -5.86 -13.64 0.25
CA ASP A 42 -4.41 -13.82 0.07
C ASP A 42 -3.55 -13.30 1.26
N VAL A 43 -4.12 -13.16 2.45
CA VAL A 43 -3.36 -12.81 3.65
C VAL A 43 -2.56 -14.03 4.11
N ASN A 44 -1.29 -13.81 4.45
CA ASN A 44 -0.44 -14.89 4.94
C ASN A 44 -1.04 -15.60 6.18
N TYR A 45 -1.01 -16.93 6.20
CA TYR A 45 -1.57 -17.73 7.28
C TYR A 45 -1.08 -17.33 8.68
N LYS A 46 0.21 -17.06 8.85
CA LYS A 46 0.77 -16.66 10.15
C LYS A 46 0.21 -15.32 10.60
N VAL A 47 0.05 -14.37 9.67
CA VAL A 47 -0.54 -13.05 9.94
C VAL A 47 -2.01 -13.19 10.31
N ALA A 48 -2.80 -13.91 9.52
CA ALA A 48 -4.22 -14.13 9.79
C ALA A 48 -4.45 -14.86 11.13
N LYS A 49 -3.60 -15.86 11.44
CA LYS A 49 -3.65 -16.58 12.71
C LYS A 49 -3.37 -15.62 13.88
N ASN A 50 -2.21 -14.97 13.88
CA ASN A 50 -1.80 -14.06 14.96
C ASN A 50 -2.84 -12.96 15.18
N PHE A 51 -3.33 -12.36 14.09
CA PHE A 51 -4.40 -11.37 14.13
C PHE A 51 -5.63 -11.90 14.89
N THR A 52 -6.17 -13.05 14.50
CA THR A 52 -7.36 -13.60 15.16
C THR A 52 -7.11 -14.05 16.60
N ASP A 53 -5.92 -14.50 16.94
CA ASP A 53 -5.56 -14.90 18.32
C ASP A 53 -5.53 -13.65 19.21
N THR A 54 -4.94 -12.54 18.75
CA THR A 54 -4.95 -11.25 19.45
C THR A 54 -6.36 -10.68 19.61
N VAL A 55 -7.21 -10.78 18.57
CA VAL A 55 -8.62 -10.36 18.68
C VAL A 55 -9.36 -11.21 19.72
N LYS A 56 -9.11 -12.53 19.79
CA LYS A 56 -9.72 -13.43 20.79
C LYS A 56 -9.38 -12.96 22.20
N GLU A 57 -8.11 -12.71 22.48
CA GLU A 57 -7.63 -12.25 23.79
C GLU A 57 -8.27 -10.92 24.19
N LYS A 58 -8.32 -9.95 23.28
CA LYS A 58 -8.95 -8.65 23.52
C LYS A 58 -10.46 -8.77 23.75
N ALA A 59 -11.15 -9.62 22.99
CA ALA A 59 -12.59 -9.83 23.12
C ALA A 59 -12.98 -10.52 24.43
N LEU A 60 -12.16 -11.42 24.95
CA LEU A 60 -12.39 -12.09 26.23
C LEU A 60 -11.94 -11.24 27.44
N GLY A 61 -10.90 -10.41 27.26
CA GLY A 61 -10.36 -9.55 28.32
C GLY A 61 -11.10 -8.23 28.53
N GLN A 62 -11.83 -7.74 27.51
CA GLN A 62 -12.66 -6.54 27.67
C GLN A 62 -14.00 -6.92 28.30
N ASN A 63 -14.18 -6.56 29.57
CA ASN A 63 -15.51 -6.51 30.17
C ASN A 63 -16.41 -5.66 29.29
N VAL A 64 -17.53 -6.23 28.83
CA VAL A 64 -18.50 -5.53 27.99
C VAL A 64 -18.93 -4.28 28.75
N LEU A 65 -18.45 -3.11 28.31
CA LEU A 65 -18.89 -1.84 28.86
C LEU A 65 -20.42 -1.84 28.75
N THR A 66 -21.10 -1.68 29.88
CA THR A 66 -22.55 -1.85 30.02
C THR A 66 -23.38 -0.97 29.07
N ALA A 67 -22.75 0.02 28.43
CA ALA A 67 -23.35 0.95 27.49
C ALA A 67 -23.24 0.56 26.00
N VAL A 68 -22.46 -0.47 25.62
CA VAL A 68 -22.19 -0.82 24.21
C VAL A 68 -22.68 -2.23 23.89
N LYS A 69 -23.37 -2.39 22.75
CA LYS A 69 -23.82 -3.70 22.29
C LYS A 69 -22.62 -4.61 22.01
N PRO A 70 -22.62 -5.88 22.45
CA PRO A 70 -21.57 -6.87 22.18
C PRO A 70 -21.06 -6.91 20.73
N SER A 71 -21.99 -6.86 19.78
CA SER A 71 -21.66 -6.85 18.34
C SER A 71 -20.85 -5.62 17.91
N GLN A 72 -21.17 -4.44 18.45
CA GLN A 72 -20.42 -3.21 18.14
C GLN A 72 -19.04 -3.22 18.80
N LEU A 73 -18.93 -3.78 20.00
CA LEU A 73 -17.64 -3.96 20.67
C LEU A 73 -16.72 -4.88 19.86
N MET A 74 -17.25 -6.00 19.35
CA MET A 74 -16.46 -6.91 18.51
C MET A 74 -16.00 -6.24 17.21
N VAL A 75 -16.88 -5.52 16.52
CA VAL A 75 -16.53 -4.76 15.30
C VAL A 75 -15.40 -3.77 15.60
N LYS A 76 -15.49 -3.05 16.72
CA LYS A 76 -14.45 -2.12 17.15
C LYS A 76 -13.11 -2.83 17.38
N ILE A 77 -13.09 -3.93 18.14
CA ILE A 77 -11.86 -4.68 18.42
C ILE A 77 -11.19 -5.15 17.11
N VAL A 78 -11.98 -5.71 16.18
CA VAL A 78 -11.47 -6.15 14.88
C VAL A 78 -10.93 -4.96 14.07
N HIS A 79 -11.66 -3.85 14.04
CA HIS A 79 -11.25 -2.64 13.32
C HIS A 79 -9.94 -2.06 13.88
N ASP A 80 -9.84 -1.95 15.20
CA ASP A 80 -8.66 -1.39 15.87
C ASP A 80 -7.43 -2.29 15.61
N GLU A 81 -7.61 -3.62 15.67
CA GLU A 81 -6.55 -4.56 15.33
C GLU A 81 -6.14 -4.49 13.84
N LEU A 82 -7.11 -4.35 12.92
CA LEU A 82 -6.82 -4.19 11.49
C LEU A 82 -6.04 -2.90 11.24
N THR A 83 -6.41 -1.82 11.92
CA THR A 83 -5.73 -0.52 11.84
C THR A 83 -4.28 -0.63 12.33
N GLN A 84 -4.08 -1.30 13.46
CA GLN A 84 -2.75 -1.56 14.02
C GLN A 84 -1.91 -2.43 13.08
N LEU A 85 -2.49 -3.48 12.49
CA LEU A 85 -1.83 -4.36 11.53
C LEU A 85 -1.38 -3.61 10.26
N MET A 86 -2.16 -2.62 9.80
CA MET A 86 -1.85 -1.82 8.62
C MET A 86 -0.82 -0.70 8.86
N GLY A 87 -0.32 -0.55 10.10
CA GLY A 87 0.80 0.34 10.43
C GLY A 87 0.43 1.61 11.17
N GLY A 88 -0.86 1.90 11.40
CA GLY A 88 -1.38 2.96 12.29
C GLY A 88 -1.06 4.42 11.94
N GLU A 89 0.08 4.70 11.31
CA GLU A 89 0.58 6.04 11.01
C GLU A 89 0.86 6.20 9.50
N THR A 90 0.67 7.42 9.00
CA THR A 90 0.96 7.74 7.61
C THR A 90 2.39 8.28 7.50
N ALA A 91 3.27 7.55 6.82
CA ALA A 91 4.60 8.06 6.46
C ALA A 91 4.54 8.88 5.17
N GLU A 92 5.02 10.12 5.20
CA GLU A 92 5.22 10.92 3.98
C GLU A 92 6.51 10.53 3.25
N ILE A 93 6.54 10.75 1.93
CA ILE A 93 7.75 10.57 1.13
C ILE A 93 8.72 11.73 1.36
N ASN A 94 9.94 11.42 1.83
CA ASN A 94 10.99 12.42 1.99
C ASN A 94 11.56 12.84 0.62
N ILE A 95 11.43 14.11 0.29
CA ILE A 95 11.86 14.71 -0.99
C ILE A 95 12.61 16.03 -0.78
N ASP A 96 13.31 16.16 0.35
CA ASP A 96 13.99 17.41 0.73
C ASP A 96 15.33 17.61 0.02
N ALA A 97 15.95 16.51 -0.44
CA ALA A 97 17.18 16.54 -1.21
C ALA A 97 16.99 17.26 -2.57
N ARG A 98 18.09 17.84 -3.09
CA ARG A 98 18.10 18.57 -4.38
C ARG A 98 19.27 18.08 -5.26
N PRO A 99 19.02 17.23 -6.27
CA PRO A 99 17.74 16.58 -6.57
C PRO A 99 17.41 15.45 -5.57
N ALA A 100 16.12 15.22 -5.33
CA ALA A 100 15.65 14.04 -4.60
C ALA A 100 15.54 12.85 -5.55
N VAL A 101 16.23 11.75 -5.23
CA VAL A 101 16.28 10.55 -6.07
C VAL A 101 15.39 9.47 -5.47
N ILE A 102 14.44 8.98 -6.27
CA ILE A 102 13.51 7.91 -5.87
C ILE A 102 13.78 6.68 -6.76
N LEU A 103 14.30 5.61 -6.16
CA LEU A 103 14.53 4.35 -6.85
C LEU A 103 13.27 3.48 -6.80
N MET A 104 12.79 3.08 -7.98
CA MET A 104 11.67 2.16 -8.12
C MET A 104 12.17 0.72 -8.23
N SER A 105 12.18 0.00 -7.12
CA SER A 105 12.56 -1.42 -7.05
C SER A 105 11.34 -2.32 -6.78
N GLY A 106 11.45 -3.60 -7.14
CA GLY A 106 10.38 -4.58 -6.97
C GLY A 106 10.41 -5.70 -8.00
N LEU A 107 9.61 -6.73 -7.76
CA LEU A 107 9.55 -7.94 -8.60
C LEU A 107 9.03 -7.65 -10.02
N GLN A 108 9.33 -8.54 -10.97
CA GLN A 108 8.79 -8.44 -12.32
C GLN A 108 7.25 -8.48 -12.27
N GLY A 109 6.60 -7.60 -13.04
CA GLY A 109 5.13 -7.52 -13.05
C GLY A 109 4.49 -6.76 -11.89
N SER A 110 5.25 -6.27 -10.89
CA SER A 110 4.70 -5.53 -9.74
C SER A 110 4.18 -4.11 -10.05
N GLY A 111 4.13 -3.73 -11.34
CA GLY A 111 3.59 -2.44 -11.76
C GLY A 111 4.55 -1.24 -11.61
N LYS A 112 5.86 -1.45 -11.46
CA LYS A 112 6.87 -0.39 -11.25
C LYS A 112 6.73 0.79 -12.22
N THR A 113 6.74 0.55 -13.54
CA THR A 113 6.67 1.60 -14.56
C THR A 113 5.37 2.42 -14.47
N THR A 114 4.25 1.74 -14.28
CA THR A 114 2.94 2.40 -14.11
C THR A 114 2.89 3.20 -12.81
N PHE A 115 3.46 2.66 -11.73
CA PHE A 115 3.55 3.37 -10.45
C PHE A 115 4.46 4.59 -10.54
N SER A 116 5.60 4.52 -11.25
CA SER A 116 6.48 5.67 -11.51
C SER A 116 5.72 6.82 -12.14
N GLY A 117 4.89 6.55 -13.16
CA GLY A 117 4.05 7.55 -13.80
C GLY A 117 3.01 8.15 -12.85
N LYS A 118 2.33 7.32 -12.05
CA LYS A 118 1.36 7.77 -11.02
C LYS A 118 2.04 8.66 -9.96
N LEU A 119 3.21 8.24 -9.48
CA LEU A 119 4.00 8.96 -8.48
C LEU A 119 4.48 10.30 -9.04
N ALA A 120 5.02 10.32 -10.26
CA ALA A 120 5.44 11.55 -10.92
C ALA A 120 4.27 12.53 -11.11
N ARG A 121 3.11 12.04 -11.55
CA ARG A 121 1.89 12.87 -11.65
C ARG A 121 1.50 13.44 -10.29
N MET A 122 1.50 12.64 -9.23
CA MET A 122 1.18 13.09 -7.87
C MET A 122 2.17 14.14 -7.36
N LEU A 123 3.47 13.95 -7.58
CA LEU A 123 4.51 14.90 -7.17
C LEU A 123 4.37 16.23 -7.92
N LYS A 124 4.04 16.19 -9.21
CA LYS A 124 3.77 17.37 -10.03
C LYS A 124 2.51 18.11 -9.57
N THR A 125 1.38 17.42 -9.44
CA THR A 125 0.08 18.08 -9.23
C THR A 125 -0.23 18.39 -7.77
N LYS A 126 0.17 17.53 -6.82
CA LYS A 126 -0.17 17.68 -5.40
C LYS A 126 0.94 18.28 -4.55
N LYS A 127 2.21 18.05 -4.91
CA LYS A 127 3.39 18.53 -4.15
C LYS A 127 4.18 19.61 -4.90
N ASN A 128 3.68 20.09 -6.05
CA ASN A 128 4.26 21.14 -6.89
C ASN A 128 5.76 20.96 -7.19
N ARG A 129 6.19 19.72 -7.43
CA ARG A 129 7.57 19.39 -7.81
C ARG A 129 7.72 19.30 -9.33
N LYS A 130 8.97 19.33 -9.80
CA LYS A 130 9.35 19.14 -11.21
C LYS A 130 10.03 17.76 -11.39
N PRO A 131 9.26 16.66 -11.41
CA PRO A 131 9.83 15.32 -11.54
C PRO A 131 10.44 15.11 -12.94
N LEU A 132 11.44 14.26 -13.00
CA LEU A 132 12.03 13.71 -14.22
C LEU A 132 11.92 12.19 -14.12
N LEU A 133 11.36 11.53 -15.13
CA LEU A 133 11.34 10.07 -15.22
C LEU A 133 12.63 9.60 -15.89
N VAL A 134 13.23 8.52 -15.39
CA VAL A 134 14.50 8.00 -15.93
C VAL A 134 14.30 6.55 -16.35
N ALA A 135 14.65 6.23 -17.60
CA ALA A 135 14.45 4.93 -18.22
C ALA A 135 15.57 3.94 -17.86
N CYS A 136 15.57 3.43 -16.62
CA CYS A 136 16.57 2.46 -16.16
C CYS A 136 16.19 0.98 -16.43
N ASP A 137 15.02 0.70 -17.01
CA ASP A 137 14.60 -0.66 -17.39
C ASP A 137 15.03 -0.97 -18.83
N VAL A 138 16.32 -1.28 -19.00
CA VAL A 138 16.97 -1.50 -20.31
C VAL A 138 16.88 -2.93 -20.83
N TYR A 139 16.41 -3.86 -19.99
CA TYR A 139 16.36 -5.29 -20.33
C TYR A 139 14.96 -5.74 -20.77
N ARG A 140 13.90 -5.10 -20.26
CA ARG A 140 12.52 -5.48 -20.58
C ARG A 140 12.09 -4.87 -21.91
N PRO A 141 11.55 -5.67 -22.86
CA PRO A 141 11.05 -5.16 -24.13
C PRO A 141 10.01 -4.06 -23.93
N ALA A 142 10.11 -3.01 -24.74
CA ALA A 142 9.20 -1.85 -24.75
C ALA A 142 9.07 -1.09 -23.41
N ALA A 143 9.93 -1.33 -22.42
CA ALA A 143 9.83 -0.63 -21.14
C ALA A 143 10.11 0.87 -21.24
N ILE A 144 11.09 1.25 -22.07
CA ILE A 144 11.39 2.64 -22.43
C ILE A 144 10.17 3.25 -23.12
N GLU A 145 9.64 2.60 -24.15
CA GLU A 145 8.49 3.09 -24.90
C GLU A 145 7.23 3.23 -24.04
N GLN A 146 6.97 2.26 -23.16
CA GLN A 146 5.89 2.33 -22.18
C GLN A 146 6.04 3.56 -21.26
N LEU A 147 7.26 3.82 -20.78
CA LEU A 147 7.54 4.98 -19.94
C LEU A 147 7.39 6.29 -20.71
N ARG A 148 7.75 6.33 -22.01
CA ARG A 148 7.57 7.48 -22.90
C ARG A 148 6.10 7.83 -23.08
N VAL A 149 5.26 6.85 -23.40
CA VAL A 149 3.81 7.09 -23.54
C VAL A 149 3.22 7.63 -22.24
N LEU A 150 3.61 7.05 -21.09
CA LEU A 150 3.14 7.51 -19.79
C LEU A 150 3.62 8.93 -19.47
N SER A 151 4.87 9.27 -19.79
CA SER A 151 5.48 10.57 -19.50
C SER A 151 4.80 11.69 -20.30
N GLU A 152 4.51 11.44 -21.58
CA GLU A 152 3.77 12.34 -22.47
C GLU A 152 2.34 12.58 -21.98
N GLN A 153 1.63 11.51 -21.62
CA GLN A 153 0.24 11.59 -21.11
C GLN A 153 0.11 12.47 -19.85
N ILE A 154 1.13 12.51 -19.00
CA ILE A 154 1.13 13.30 -17.76
C ILE A 154 1.93 14.62 -17.88
N GLY A 155 2.53 14.86 -19.05
CA GLY A 155 3.40 16.01 -19.33
C GLY A 155 4.59 16.11 -18.37
N VAL A 156 5.24 14.99 -18.07
CA VAL A 156 6.45 14.93 -17.25
C VAL A 156 7.63 14.56 -18.16
N PRO A 157 8.77 15.26 -18.09
CA PRO A 157 9.92 14.94 -18.92
C PRO A 157 10.48 13.55 -18.58
N MET A 158 11.11 12.94 -19.57
CA MET A 158 11.74 11.63 -19.46
C MET A 158 13.16 11.69 -20.01
N TYR A 159 14.09 11.04 -19.30
CA TYR A 159 15.46 10.79 -19.75
C TYR A 159 15.64 9.32 -20.11
N SER A 160 16.32 9.05 -21.23
CA SER A 160 16.63 7.70 -21.70
C SER A 160 17.86 7.70 -22.60
N GLU A 161 18.63 6.62 -22.55
CA GLU A 161 19.70 6.33 -23.50
C GLU A 161 19.38 4.98 -24.17
N PRO A 162 18.66 4.95 -25.32
CA PRO A 162 18.16 3.71 -25.93
C PRO A 162 19.24 2.69 -26.26
N ASP A 163 20.44 3.16 -26.60
CA ASP A 163 21.59 2.32 -26.96
C ASP A 163 22.39 1.82 -25.75
N SER A 164 22.14 2.40 -24.57
CA SER A 164 22.86 2.06 -23.33
C SER A 164 22.19 0.90 -22.62
N LYS A 165 22.99 -0.12 -22.28
CA LYS A 165 22.55 -1.26 -21.46
C LYS A 165 23.00 -1.15 -20.00
N ASN A 166 23.55 -0.01 -19.60
CA ASN A 166 24.03 0.20 -18.25
C ASN A 166 23.10 1.14 -17.47
N PRO A 167 22.16 0.60 -16.65
CA PRO A 167 21.19 1.42 -15.94
C PRO A 167 21.82 2.36 -14.91
N VAL A 168 23.02 2.05 -14.41
CA VAL A 168 23.75 2.89 -13.46
C VAL A 168 24.25 4.16 -14.13
N GLU A 169 24.83 4.03 -15.32
CA GLU A 169 25.32 5.18 -16.08
C GLU A 169 24.17 6.08 -16.53
N ILE A 170 23.07 5.49 -17.04
CA ILE A 170 21.84 6.23 -17.39
C ILE A 170 21.33 7.05 -16.20
N ALA A 171 21.27 6.47 -15.01
CA ALA A 171 20.84 7.17 -13.81
C ALA A 171 21.80 8.31 -13.42
N ARG A 172 23.11 8.10 -13.54
CA ARG A 172 24.13 9.13 -13.25
C ARG A 172 24.04 10.29 -14.22
N HIS A 173 23.95 10.02 -15.53
CA HIS A 173 23.81 11.06 -16.54
C HIS A 173 22.50 11.84 -16.40
N ALA A 174 21.39 11.16 -16.09
CA ALA A 174 20.11 11.83 -15.81
C ALA A 174 20.21 12.83 -14.65
N ILE A 175 20.91 12.44 -13.56
CA ILE A 175 21.13 13.33 -12.41
C ILE A 175 22.01 14.52 -12.81
N GLN A 176 23.03 14.31 -13.65
CA GLN A 176 23.90 15.38 -14.14
C GLN A 176 23.14 16.36 -15.05
N GLU A 177 22.27 15.87 -15.92
CA GLU A 177 21.42 16.69 -16.79
C GLU A 177 20.40 17.53 -15.99
N GLN A 178 19.90 16.97 -14.89
CA GLN A 178 18.95 17.66 -14.02
C GLN A 178 19.61 18.64 -13.03
N LYS A 179 20.93 18.58 -12.84
CA LYS A 179 21.60 19.62 -12.05
C LYS A 179 21.39 20.95 -12.77
N PRO A 180 20.98 22.02 -12.05
CA PRO A 180 20.94 23.34 -12.66
C PRO A 180 22.34 23.61 -13.21
N LYS A 181 22.45 23.84 -14.52
CA LYS A 181 23.61 24.56 -15.07
C LYS A 181 23.66 25.85 -14.27
N ASP A 182 24.76 26.10 -13.55
CA ASP A 182 24.99 27.37 -12.87
C ASP A 182 24.61 28.47 -13.85
N THR A 183 23.47 29.10 -13.59
CA THR A 183 23.03 30.26 -14.36
C THR A 183 23.74 31.42 -13.68
N THR A 184 25.04 31.49 -13.88
CA THR A 184 25.87 32.64 -13.57
C THR A 184 25.43 33.73 -14.54
N LEU A 185 24.59 34.64 -14.05
CA LEU A 185 24.52 36.01 -14.53
C LEU A 185 25.82 36.73 -14.16
#